data_AF-A0A183LVD7-F1
#
_entry.id   AF-A0A183LVD7-F1
#
_cell.length_a   1.000
_cell.length_b   1.000
_cell.length_c   1.000
_cell.angle_alpha   90.00
_cell.angle_beta   90.00
_cell.angle_gamma   90.00
#
_symmetry.space_group_name_H-M   'P 1'
#
loop_
_entity.id
_entity.type
_entity.pdbx_description
1 polymer ?
#
loop_
_entity_poly.entity_id
_entity_poly.type
_entity_poly.pdbx_seq_one_letter_code
_entity_poly.pdbx_strand_id
1 'polypeptide(L)'
;MAHSRTELPQIPTTKASVVSYPHQSIDYIKEIPKCDRQSLVEWRLGVQESITVGILEKISLLKADMIEHLKRSNFLEHEQKSQKDILINEIKTLLQSIEKIDLEVRKFEENVRDKWSTVKDAAINLKNLENHHLTSLTDVRSRITRCDQAISTLSQRTNQTIEEVRQLVDTHKHDINELNGQLKLHEHKFAEITNQIDRDNVKFNSAVQRLEETLYKQIADVERRLQQKISELQNEIQVSIQQCQDEKRSLESRLLDNIHTMAANLENRIVSVNYRNFKIFCLK
;
A
#
# COMPACT_ATOMS: atom_id res chain seq x y z
N MET A 1 -51.20 53.86 30.36
CA MET A 1 -51.19 53.82 31.84
C MET A 1 -50.91 55.24 32.32
N ALA A 2 -51.95 56.05 32.50
CA ALA A 2 -52.50 56.42 33.82
C ALA A 2 -51.39 57.02 34.71
N HIS A 3 -51.10 58.31 34.55
CA HIS A 3 -51.51 59.40 35.45
C HIS A 3 -51.06 59.21 36.90
N SER A 4 -50.13 60.04 37.34
CA SER A 4 -50.10 60.63 38.70
C SER A 4 -49.14 61.82 38.70
N ARG A 5 -49.65 63.00 38.33
CA ARG A 5 -49.03 64.28 38.69
C ARG A 5 -49.19 64.40 40.21
N THR A 6 -48.09 64.38 40.94
CA THR A 6 -48.04 64.79 42.34
C THR A 6 -48.21 66.30 42.38
N GLU A 7 -49.43 66.75 42.61
CA GLU A 7 -49.72 68.16 42.86
C GLU A 7 -49.06 68.58 44.17
N LEU A 8 -48.30 69.68 44.12
CA LEU A 8 -47.79 70.38 45.30
C LEU A 8 -48.98 70.79 46.20
N PRO A 9 -48.81 70.83 47.54
CA PRO A 9 -49.88 71.28 48.42
C PRO A 9 -50.25 72.71 48.04
N GLN A 10 -51.49 72.91 47.57
CA GLN A 10 -52.02 74.25 47.38
C GLN A 10 -52.11 74.93 48.74
N ILE A 11 -51.29 75.96 48.94
CA ILE A 11 -51.46 76.89 50.05
C ILE A 11 -52.80 77.58 49.78
N PRO A 12 -53.80 77.48 50.67
CA PRO A 12 -55.04 78.22 50.51
C PRO A 12 -54.70 79.71 50.56
N THR A 13 -54.78 80.39 49.42
CA THR A 13 -54.75 81.85 49.31
C THR A 13 -56.10 82.41 49.74
N THR A 14 -56.58 82.01 50.91
CA THR A 14 -57.77 82.58 51.51
C THR A 14 -57.32 83.79 52.31
N LYS A 15 -57.41 84.96 51.68
CA LYS A 15 -57.44 86.28 52.31
C LYS A 15 -58.66 86.40 53.25
N ALA A 16 -58.73 85.57 54.27
CA ALA A 16 -59.83 85.50 55.22
C ALA A 16 -59.39 84.78 56.50
N SER A 17 -58.37 85.32 57.17
CA SER A 17 -58.24 85.12 58.62
C SER A 17 -58.05 86.49 59.26
N VAL A 18 -59.06 87.33 59.03
CA VAL A 18 -59.39 88.36 60.00
C VAL A 18 -59.87 87.57 61.20
N VAL A 19 -59.05 87.49 62.24
CA VAL A 19 -59.49 87.04 63.56
C VAL A 19 -60.76 87.84 63.85
N SER A 20 -61.91 87.18 63.72
CA SER A 20 -63.20 87.71 64.10
C SER A 20 -63.17 87.77 65.62
N TYR A 21 -62.65 88.87 66.14
CA TYR A 21 -62.95 89.25 67.50
C TYR A 21 -64.45 89.51 67.53
N PRO A 22 -65.23 88.82 68.37
CA PRO A 22 -66.55 89.31 68.67
C PRO A 22 -66.35 90.70 69.26
N HIS A 23 -66.67 91.74 68.50
CA HIS A 23 -66.99 93.04 69.07
C HIS A 23 -68.28 92.84 69.87
N GLN A 24 -68.15 92.29 71.07
CA GLN A 24 -69.06 92.68 72.13
C GLN A 24 -68.86 94.18 72.27
N SER A 25 -69.87 94.93 71.86
CA SER A 25 -70.03 96.34 72.13
C SER A 25 -69.73 96.55 73.60
N ILE A 26 -68.61 97.20 73.89
CA ILE A 26 -68.39 97.77 75.22
C ILE A 26 -69.51 98.78 75.37
N ASP A 27 -70.49 98.50 76.23
CA ASP A 27 -71.52 99.44 76.59
C ASP A 27 -70.84 100.65 77.22
N TYR A 28 -70.56 101.66 76.39
CA TYR A 28 -70.15 102.96 76.87
C TYR A 28 -71.28 103.47 77.74
N ILE A 29 -70.95 103.69 79.01
CA ILE A 29 -71.88 104.07 80.06
C ILE A 29 -72.65 105.31 79.58
N LYS A 30 -73.97 105.13 79.41
CA LYS A 30 -74.87 106.12 78.80
C LYS A 30 -75.31 107.24 79.74
N GLU A 31 -75.00 107.20 81.03
CA GLU A 31 -75.47 108.21 82.00
C GLU A 31 -74.42 108.49 83.09
N ILE A 32 -74.12 109.77 83.31
CA ILE A 32 -73.28 110.27 84.40
C ILE A 32 -74.18 110.46 85.64
N PRO A 33 -73.97 109.72 86.74
CA PRO A 33 -74.78 109.92 87.95
C PRO A 33 -74.54 111.32 88.53
N LYS A 34 -75.61 112.09 88.77
CA LYS A 34 -75.54 113.34 89.55
C LYS A 34 -75.45 112.98 91.04
N CYS A 35 -74.22 112.82 91.53
CA CYS A 35 -73.91 112.51 92.92
C CYS A 35 -72.89 113.51 93.49
N ASP A 36 -72.59 113.43 94.78
CA ASP A 36 -71.56 114.26 95.39
C ASP A 36 -70.18 114.05 94.72
N ARG A 37 -69.27 115.01 94.92
CA ARG A 37 -67.96 114.99 94.25
C ARG A 37 -67.13 113.74 94.59
N GLN A 38 -67.36 113.13 95.75
CA GLN A 38 -66.68 111.92 96.22
C GLN A 38 -67.17 110.69 95.44
N SER A 39 -68.48 110.51 95.34
CA SER A 39 -69.14 109.39 94.66
C SER A 39 -68.84 109.35 93.16
N LEU A 40 -68.72 110.52 92.51
CA LEU A 40 -68.32 110.61 91.11
C LEU A 40 -66.86 110.16 90.89
N VAL A 41 -65.97 110.46 91.83
CA VAL A 41 -64.56 110.04 91.77
C VAL A 41 -64.44 108.53 91.99
N GLU A 42 -65.16 107.98 92.97
CA GLU A 42 -65.20 106.54 93.23
C GLU A 42 -65.76 105.74 92.04
N TRP A 43 -66.83 106.24 91.41
CA TRP A 43 -67.37 105.61 90.22
C TRP A 43 -66.39 105.65 89.03
N ARG A 44 -65.73 106.80 88.78
CA ARG A 44 -64.70 106.91 87.73
C ARG A 44 -63.50 106.00 88.00
N LEU A 45 -63.08 105.88 89.26
CA LEU A 45 -62.03 104.96 89.70
C LEU A 45 -62.45 103.51 89.44
N GLY A 46 -63.67 103.10 89.81
CA GLY A 46 -64.17 101.75 89.58
C GLY A 46 -64.29 101.38 88.09
N VAL A 47 -64.73 102.33 87.25
CA VAL A 47 -64.75 102.14 85.78
C VAL A 47 -63.33 102.02 85.23
N GLN A 48 -62.41 102.87 85.69
CA GLN A 48 -61.00 102.81 85.28
C GLN A 48 -60.35 101.50 85.71
N GLU A 49 -60.60 101.04 86.94
CA GLU A 49 -60.11 99.78 87.47
C GLU A 49 -60.64 98.59 86.66
N SER A 50 -61.94 98.57 86.35
CA SER A 50 -62.55 97.54 85.50
C SER A 50 -61.92 97.50 84.09
N ILE A 51 -61.72 98.67 83.46
CA ILE A 51 -61.05 98.77 82.16
C ILE A 51 -59.60 98.30 82.26
N THR A 52 -58.86 98.73 83.28
CA THR A 52 -57.45 98.34 83.49
C THR A 52 -57.33 96.83 83.70
N VAL A 53 -58.18 96.21 84.52
CA VAL A 53 -58.21 94.76 84.72
C VAL A 53 -58.54 94.04 83.41
N GLY A 54 -59.55 94.48 82.67
CA GLY A 54 -59.91 93.89 81.38
C GLY A 54 -58.81 94.01 80.31
N ILE A 55 -58.04 95.10 80.32
CA ILE A 55 -56.86 95.26 79.45
C ILE A 55 -55.73 94.33 79.90
N LEU A 56 -55.44 94.26 81.21
CA LEU A 56 -54.40 93.36 81.75
C LEU A 56 -54.70 91.89 81.44
N GLU A 57 -55.96 91.47 81.55
CA GLU A 57 -56.39 90.12 81.19
C GLU A 57 -56.18 89.85 79.68
N LYS A 58 -56.58 90.77 78.81
CA LYS A 58 -56.34 90.66 77.36
C LYS A 58 -54.85 90.63 77.00
N ILE A 59 -54.02 91.45 77.67
CA ILE A 59 -52.57 91.44 77.50
C ILE A 59 -51.98 90.10 77.98
N SER A 60 -52.47 89.57 79.10
CA SER A 60 -52.02 88.28 79.64
C SER A 60 -52.36 87.13 78.68
N LEU A 61 -53.58 87.10 78.14
CA LEU A 61 -54.01 86.13 77.14
C LEU A 61 -53.19 86.24 75.85
N LEU A 62 -53.02 87.46 75.31
CA LEU A 62 -52.21 87.68 74.12
C LEU A 62 -50.75 87.26 74.33
N LYS A 63 -50.17 87.54 75.51
CA LYS A 63 -48.82 87.09 75.86
C LYS A 63 -48.74 85.57 75.89
N ALA A 64 -49.71 84.90 76.49
CA ALA A 64 -49.75 83.44 76.53
C ALA A 64 -49.83 82.84 75.12
N ASP A 65 -50.70 83.39 74.27
CA ASP A 65 -50.85 83.00 72.86
C ASP A 65 -49.57 83.24 72.06
N MET A 66 -48.93 84.41 72.19
CA MET A 66 -47.64 84.70 71.55
C MET A 66 -46.53 83.75 72.00
N ILE A 67 -46.48 83.38 73.28
CA ILE A 67 -45.52 82.40 73.80
C ILE A 67 -45.78 81.02 73.19
N GLU A 68 -47.04 80.60 73.05
CA GLU A 68 -47.39 79.33 72.41
C GLU A 68 -47.01 79.33 70.92
N HIS A 69 -47.31 80.41 70.20
CA HIS A 69 -46.91 80.58 68.80
C HIS A 69 -45.39 80.54 68.62
N LEU A 70 -44.61 81.19 69.48
CA LEU A 70 -43.14 81.14 69.44
C LEU A 70 -42.61 79.73 69.74
N LYS A 71 -43.18 79.02 70.73
CA LYS A 71 -42.82 77.62 71.01
C LYS A 71 -43.11 76.72 69.82
N ARG A 72 -44.29 76.88 69.20
CA ARG A 72 -44.67 76.13 68.00
C ARG A 72 -43.76 76.43 66.82
N SER A 73 -43.41 77.70 66.60
CA SER A 73 -42.47 78.11 65.55
C SER A 73 -41.09 77.47 65.74
N ASN A 74 -40.54 77.55 66.97
CA ASN A 74 -39.24 76.94 67.29
C ASN A 74 -39.27 75.41 67.11
N PHE A 75 -40.36 74.75 67.53
CA PHE A 75 -40.54 73.32 67.31
C PHE A 75 -40.56 72.96 65.83
N LEU A 76 -41.32 73.70 65.01
CA LEU A 76 -41.38 73.49 63.56
C LEU A 76 -40.04 73.75 62.87
N GLU A 77 -39.28 74.75 63.31
CA GLU A 77 -37.92 75.01 62.80
C GLU A 77 -36.97 73.85 63.11
N HIS A 78 -37.00 73.33 64.34
CA HIS A 78 -36.22 72.15 64.72
C HIS A 78 -36.60 70.90 63.92
N GLU A 79 -37.90 70.65 63.76
CA GLU A 79 -38.41 69.52 62.97
C GLU A 79 -38.00 69.66 61.50
N GLN A 80 -38.15 70.84 60.91
CA GLN A 80 -37.73 71.10 59.53
C GLN A 80 -36.23 70.88 59.35
N LYS A 81 -35.41 71.31 60.31
CA LYS A 81 -33.96 71.07 60.28
C LYS A 81 -33.65 69.57 60.36
N SER A 82 -34.32 68.83 61.25
CA SER A 82 -34.17 67.38 61.37
C SER A 82 -34.52 66.66 60.06
N GLN A 83 -35.66 66.99 59.46
CA GLN A 83 -36.09 66.41 58.17
C GLN A 83 -35.11 66.74 57.03
N LYS A 84 -34.58 67.97 57.01
CA LYS A 84 -33.54 68.37 56.04
C LYS A 84 -32.26 67.55 56.23
N ASP A 85 -31.83 67.31 57.46
CA ASP A 85 -30.65 66.51 57.75
C ASP A 85 -30.84 65.04 57.33
N ILE A 86 -32.04 64.48 57.56
CA ILE A 86 -32.41 63.14 57.07
C ILE A 86 -32.33 63.08 55.55
N LEU A 87 -32.96 64.03 54.85
CA LEU A 87 -32.95 64.07 53.38
C LEU A 87 -31.53 64.21 52.82
N ILE A 88 -30.68 65.04 53.43
CA ILE A 88 -29.28 65.18 53.03
C ILE A 88 -28.53 63.84 53.18
N ASN A 89 -28.78 63.11 54.26
CA ASN A 89 -28.16 61.81 54.48
C ASN A 89 -28.65 60.77 53.47
N GLU A 90 -29.96 60.72 53.18
CA GLU A 90 -30.52 59.83 52.16
C GLU A 90 -29.95 60.12 50.77
N ILE A 91 -29.84 61.40 50.38
CA ILE A 91 -29.23 61.80 49.10
C ILE A 91 -27.75 61.36 49.05
N LYS A 92 -27.00 61.51 50.15
CA LYS A 92 -25.60 61.04 50.23
C LYS A 92 -25.50 59.52 50.07
N THR A 93 -26.37 58.75 50.74
CA THR A 93 -26.40 57.29 50.61
C THR A 93 -26.78 56.85 49.20
N LEU A 94 -27.73 57.53 48.56
CA LEU A 94 -28.10 57.27 47.16
C LEU A 94 -26.93 57.56 46.22
N LEU A 95 -26.22 58.68 46.40
CA LEU A 95 -25.03 59.00 45.60
C LEU A 95 -23.93 57.93 45.72
N GLN A 96 -23.62 57.49 46.95
CA GLN A 96 -22.66 56.41 47.18
C GLN A 96 -23.10 55.09 46.54
N SER A 97 -24.40 54.79 46.56
CA SER A 97 -24.96 53.60 45.92
C SER A 97 -24.83 53.68 44.39
N ILE A 98 -25.09 54.85 43.79
CA ILE A 98 -24.93 55.09 42.35
C ILE A 98 -23.46 54.95 41.93
N GLU A 99 -22.53 55.54 42.68
CA GLU A 99 -21.08 55.40 42.41
C GLU A 99 -20.62 53.93 42.48
N LYS A 100 -21.15 53.17 43.45
CA LYS A 100 -20.86 51.74 43.56
C LYS A 100 -21.41 50.96 42.36
N ILE A 101 -22.66 51.22 41.96
CA ILE A 101 -23.29 50.58 40.80
C ILE A 101 -22.50 50.89 39.52
N ASP A 102 -22.09 52.14 39.32
CA ASP A 102 -21.30 52.54 38.16
C ASP A 102 -19.96 51.80 38.10
N LEU A 103 -19.25 51.68 39.23
CA LEU A 103 -18.03 50.88 39.31
C LEU A 103 -18.28 49.39 39.00
N GLU A 104 -19.36 48.81 39.52
CA GLU A 104 -19.73 47.42 39.27
C GLU A 104 -20.09 47.18 37.79
N VAL A 105 -20.80 48.10 37.16
CA VAL A 105 -21.13 48.04 35.73
C VAL A 105 -19.86 48.09 34.88
N ARG A 106 -18.93 49.02 35.15
CA ARG A 106 -17.66 49.10 34.42
C ARG A 106 -16.84 47.80 34.53
N LYS A 107 -16.74 47.24 35.73
CA LYS A 107 -16.05 45.94 35.96
C LYS A 107 -16.75 44.79 35.24
N PHE A 108 -18.08 44.78 35.23
CA PHE A 108 -18.85 43.79 34.52
C PHE A 108 -18.61 43.87 33.00
N GLU A 109 -18.64 45.07 32.42
CA GLU A 109 -18.38 45.30 30.99
C GLU A 109 -16.97 44.87 30.58
N GLU A 110 -15.96 45.17 31.41
CA GLU A 110 -14.58 44.71 31.20
C GLU A 110 -14.48 43.18 31.19
N ASN A 111 -15.05 42.52 32.20
CA ASN A 111 -15.09 41.06 32.26
C ASN A 111 -15.86 40.42 31.09
N VAL A 112 -16.95 41.03 30.63
CA VAL A 112 -17.67 40.57 29.43
C VAL A 112 -16.79 40.71 28.19
N ARG A 113 -16.06 41.82 28.05
CA ARG A 113 -15.14 42.06 26.94
C ARG A 113 -14.00 41.03 26.90
N ASP A 114 -13.40 40.73 28.05
CA ASP A 114 -12.32 39.75 28.15
C ASP A 114 -12.79 38.32 27.82
N LYS A 115 -13.95 37.94 28.36
CA LYS A 115 -14.58 36.65 28.03
C LYS A 115 -14.92 36.57 26.55
N TRP A 116 -15.45 37.64 25.97
CA TRP A 116 -15.76 37.68 24.54
C TRP A 116 -14.49 37.54 23.69
N SER A 117 -13.38 38.17 24.07
CA SER A 117 -12.09 37.98 23.40
C SER A 117 -11.63 36.53 23.45
N THR A 118 -11.72 35.90 24.61
CA THR A 118 -11.32 34.49 24.80
C THR A 118 -12.17 33.54 23.96
N VAL A 119 -13.50 33.76 23.92
CA VAL A 119 -14.41 32.96 23.08
C VAL A 119 -14.10 33.15 21.60
N LYS A 120 -13.81 34.38 21.17
CA LYS A 120 -13.42 34.69 19.79
C LYS A 120 -12.12 33.97 19.40
N ASP A 121 -11.11 34.02 20.25
CA ASP A 121 -9.82 33.36 20.01
C ASP A 121 -9.98 31.83 19.97
N ALA A 122 -10.79 31.26 20.88
CA ALA A 122 -11.13 29.84 20.86
C ALA A 122 -11.83 29.43 19.55
N ALA A 123 -12.77 30.25 19.04
CA ALA A 123 -13.46 29.99 17.79
C ALA A 123 -12.51 30.04 16.57
N ILE A 124 -11.57 30.99 16.55
CA ILE A 124 -10.54 31.08 15.51
C ILE A 124 -9.63 29.84 15.54
N ASN A 125 -9.16 29.45 16.73
CA ASN A 125 -8.32 28.28 16.91
C ASN A 125 -9.04 26.99 16.48
N LEU A 126 -10.32 26.85 16.84
CA LEU A 126 -11.13 25.71 16.43
C LEU A 126 -11.28 25.64 14.90
N LYS A 127 -11.57 26.78 14.25
CA LYS A 127 -11.65 26.87 12.78
C LYS A 127 -10.32 26.53 12.11
N ASN A 128 -9.20 27.00 12.66
CA ASN A 128 -7.87 26.69 12.14
C ASN A 128 -7.57 25.18 12.25
N LEU A 129 -7.93 24.57 13.38
CA LEU A 129 -7.79 23.13 13.59
C LEU A 129 -8.67 22.32 12.62
N GLU A 130 -9.92 22.73 12.42
CA GLU A 130 -10.84 22.12 11.46
C GLU A 130 -10.29 22.19 10.03
N ASN A 131 -9.79 23.35 9.61
CA ASN A 131 -9.17 23.52 8.29
C ASN A 131 -7.92 22.64 8.12
N HIS A 132 -7.09 22.54 9.16
CA HIS A 132 -5.92 21.66 9.17
C HIS A 132 -6.34 20.19 9.02
N HIS A 133 -7.35 19.74 9.78
CA HIS A 133 -7.88 18.39 9.68
C HIS A 133 -8.47 18.10 8.29
N LEU A 134 -9.24 19.04 7.72
CA LEU A 134 -9.80 18.90 6.39
C LEU A 134 -8.71 18.76 5.31
N THR A 135 -7.64 19.55 5.42
CA THR A 135 -6.49 19.47 4.52
C THR A 135 -5.76 18.13 4.64
N SER A 136 -5.51 17.69 5.88
CA SER A 136 -4.87 16.40 6.16
C SER A 136 -5.70 15.21 5.64
N LEU A 137 -7.01 15.22 5.87
CA LEU A 137 -7.92 14.18 5.34
C LEU A 137 -7.95 14.16 3.81
N THR A 138 -7.87 15.34 3.18
CA THR A 138 -7.80 15.45 1.71
C THR A 138 -6.51 14.85 1.17
N ASP A 139 -5.35 15.08 1.82
CA ASP A 139 -4.09 14.44 1.45
C ASP A 139 -4.17 12.91 1.59
N VAL A 140 -4.68 12.42 2.74
CA VAL A 140 -4.85 10.98 2.97
C VAL A 140 -5.75 10.36 1.91
N ARG A 141 -6.89 11.00 1.58
CA ARG A 141 -7.77 10.55 0.50
C ARG A 141 -7.05 10.49 -0.85
N SER A 142 -6.26 11.52 -1.18
CA SER A 142 -5.48 11.58 -2.41
C SER A 142 -4.43 10.45 -2.47
N ARG A 143 -3.78 10.14 -1.35
CA ARG A 143 -2.85 9.01 -1.22
C ARG A 143 -3.54 7.66 -1.40
N ILE A 144 -4.71 7.46 -0.79
CA ILE A 144 -5.52 6.25 -0.96
C ILE A 144 -5.86 6.04 -2.45
N THR A 145 -6.37 7.08 -3.13
CA THR A 145 -6.67 7.00 -4.57
C THR A 145 -5.45 6.60 -5.40
N ARG A 146 -4.26 7.15 -5.10
CA ARG A 146 -3.01 6.77 -5.79
C ARG A 146 -2.62 5.31 -5.52
N CYS A 147 -2.79 4.84 -4.27
CA CYS A 147 -2.55 3.46 -3.91
C CYS A 147 -3.51 2.50 -4.63
N ASP A 148 -4.81 2.82 -4.66
CA ASP A 148 -5.81 2.01 -5.37
C ASP A 148 -5.49 1.90 -6.86
N GLN A 149 -5.07 3.00 -7.48
CA GLN A 149 -4.65 3.00 -8.88
C GLN A 149 -3.38 2.16 -9.12
N ALA A 150 -2.41 2.24 -8.21
CA ALA A 150 -1.19 1.43 -8.27
C ALA A 150 -1.50 -0.07 -8.09
N ILE A 151 -2.37 -0.43 -7.14
CA ILE A 151 -2.82 -1.80 -6.89
C ILE A 151 -3.53 -2.35 -8.14
N SER A 152 -4.44 -1.57 -8.73
CA SER A 152 -5.15 -1.95 -9.96
C SER A 152 -4.17 -2.19 -11.12
N THR A 153 -3.21 -1.29 -11.31
CA THR A 153 -2.16 -1.41 -12.34
C THR A 153 -1.29 -2.64 -12.13
N LEU A 154 -0.87 -2.90 -10.89
CA LEU A 154 -0.07 -4.09 -10.54
C LEU A 154 -0.87 -5.37 -10.76
N SER A 155 -2.13 -5.41 -10.34
CA SER A 155 -3.02 -6.55 -10.57
C SER A 155 -3.18 -6.85 -12.06
N GLN A 156 -3.38 -5.82 -12.89
CA GLN A 156 -3.44 -5.99 -14.34
C GLN A 156 -2.14 -6.57 -14.91
N ARG A 157 -0.98 -6.03 -14.50
CA ARG A 157 0.34 -6.53 -14.93
C ARG A 157 0.57 -7.97 -14.49
N THR A 158 0.22 -8.33 -13.26
CA THR A 158 0.33 -9.69 -12.76
C THR A 158 -0.51 -10.65 -13.58
N ASN A 159 -1.77 -10.29 -13.88
CA ASN A 159 -2.64 -11.13 -14.72
C ASN A 159 -2.09 -11.28 -16.14
N GLN A 160 -1.54 -10.21 -16.72
CA GLN A 160 -0.88 -10.27 -18.02
C GLN A 160 0.33 -11.21 -17.99
N THR A 161 1.21 -11.10 -16.99
CA THR A 161 2.36 -12.00 -16.84
C THR A 161 1.92 -13.46 -16.64
N ILE A 162 0.85 -13.71 -15.88
CA ILE A 162 0.30 -15.06 -15.72
C ILE A 162 -0.13 -15.64 -17.07
N GLU A 163 -0.79 -14.85 -17.90
CA GLU A 163 -1.23 -15.27 -19.24
C GLU A 163 -0.05 -15.51 -20.19
N GLU A 164 0.95 -14.63 -20.19
CA GLU A 164 2.20 -14.80 -20.97
C GLU A 164 2.93 -16.09 -20.56
N VAL A 165 3.04 -16.37 -19.25
CA VAL A 165 3.65 -17.61 -18.74
C VAL A 165 2.84 -18.82 -19.17
N ARG A 166 1.51 -18.77 -19.10
CA ARG A 166 0.63 -19.86 -19.54
C ARG A 166 0.82 -20.17 -21.03
N GLN A 167 0.84 -19.13 -21.88
CA GLN A 167 1.06 -19.29 -23.32
C GLN A 167 2.42 -19.89 -23.62
N LEU A 168 3.47 -19.46 -22.90
CA LEU A 168 4.81 -20.02 -23.04
C LEU A 168 4.86 -21.51 -22.66
N VAL A 169 4.19 -21.88 -21.55
CA VAL A 169 4.09 -23.29 -21.13
C VAL A 169 3.36 -24.13 -22.16
N ASP A 170 2.24 -23.64 -22.72
CA ASP A 170 1.49 -24.33 -23.76
C ASP A 170 2.32 -24.51 -25.04
N THR A 171 3.07 -23.48 -25.42
CA THR A 171 4.00 -23.51 -26.57
C THR A 171 5.11 -24.54 -26.36
N HIS A 172 5.81 -24.48 -25.22
CA HIS A 172 6.85 -25.46 -24.89
C HIS A 172 6.32 -26.90 -24.85
N LYS A 173 5.10 -27.11 -24.33
CA LYS A 173 4.47 -28.43 -24.33
C LYS A 173 4.20 -28.92 -25.75
N HIS A 174 3.78 -28.04 -26.65
CA HIS A 174 3.61 -28.36 -28.07
C HIS A 174 4.94 -28.76 -28.72
N ASP A 175 5.99 -27.95 -28.54
CA ASP A 175 7.32 -28.20 -29.11
C ASP A 175 7.91 -29.52 -28.62
N ILE A 176 7.77 -29.83 -27.32
CA ILE A 176 8.22 -31.12 -26.75
C ILE A 176 7.49 -32.29 -27.40
N ASN A 177 6.17 -32.17 -27.63
CA ASN A 177 5.41 -33.25 -28.27
C ASN A 177 5.82 -33.44 -29.73
N GLU A 178 6.08 -32.35 -30.45
CA GLU A 178 6.56 -32.40 -31.83
C GLU A 178 7.95 -33.04 -31.92
N LEU A 179 8.90 -32.59 -31.09
CA LEU A 179 10.24 -33.16 -31.01
C LEU A 179 10.22 -34.64 -30.67
N ASN A 180 9.41 -35.06 -29.70
CA ASN A 180 9.22 -36.47 -29.36
C ASN A 180 8.64 -37.28 -30.54
N GLY A 181 7.72 -36.69 -31.30
CA GLY A 181 7.18 -37.29 -32.53
C GLY A 181 8.25 -37.50 -33.58
N GLN A 182 9.08 -36.48 -33.85
CA GLN A 182 10.19 -36.58 -34.80
C GLN A 182 11.25 -37.58 -34.34
N LEU A 183 11.59 -37.60 -33.04
CA LEU A 183 12.55 -38.54 -32.48
C LEU A 183 12.10 -39.99 -32.72
N LYS A 184 10.84 -40.32 -32.40
CA LYS A 184 10.27 -41.66 -32.66
C LYS A 184 10.29 -42.03 -34.13
N LEU A 185 9.99 -41.08 -35.02
CA LEU A 185 10.05 -41.33 -36.46
C LEU A 185 11.49 -41.64 -36.91
N HIS A 186 12.47 -40.90 -36.40
CA HIS A 186 13.88 -41.15 -36.68
C HIS A 186 14.36 -42.48 -36.10
N GLU A 187 14.00 -42.82 -34.86
CA GLU A 187 14.27 -44.14 -34.26
C GLU A 187 13.74 -45.28 -35.13
N HIS A 188 12.53 -45.15 -35.66
CA HIS A 188 11.95 -46.14 -36.56
C HIS A 188 12.75 -46.27 -37.88
N LYS A 189 13.10 -45.14 -38.51
CA LYS A 189 13.93 -45.13 -39.72
C LYS A 189 15.32 -45.74 -39.47
N PHE A 190 15.93 -45.45 -38.33
CA PHE A 190 17.22 -46.05 -37.96
C PHE A 190 17.08 -47.57 -37.82
N ALA A 191 16.06 -48.06 -37.12
CA ALA A 191 15.82 -49.49 -36.99
C ALA A 191 15.58 -50.16 -38.35
N GLU A 192 14.85 -49.51 -39.26
CA GLU A 192 14.62 -50.01 -40.63
C GLU A 192 15.93 -50.11 -41.43
N ILE A 193 16.77 -49.07 -41.38
CA ILE A 193 18.09 -49.06 -42.04
C ILE A 193 19.01 -50.13 -41.44
N THR A 194 19.08 -50.27 -40.12
CA THR A 194 19.87 -51.32 -39.46
C THR A 194 19.44 -52.71 -39.92
N ASN A 195 18.12 -52.97 -39.93
CA ASN A 195 17.58 -54.24 -40.42
C ASN A 195 17.91 -54.47 -41.90
N GLN A 196 17.93 -53.42 -42.72
CA GLN A 196 18.31 -53.53 -44.13
C GLN A 196 19.80 -53.85 -44.30
N ILE A 197 20.68 -53.19 -43.53
CA ILE A 197 22.12 -53.46 -43.50
C ILE A 197 22.38 -54.91 -43.11
N ASP A 198 21.70 -55.43 -42.08
CA ASP A 198 21.85 -56.83 -41.65
C ASP A 198 21.44 -57.81 -42.75
N ARG A 199 20.29 -57.56 -43.42
CA ARG A 199 19.84 -58.37 -44.56
C ARG A 199 20.86 -58.38 -45.69
N ASP A 200 21.42 -57.23 -46.03
CA ASP A 200 22.36 -57.12 -47.12
C ASP A 200 23.73 -57.71 -46.76
N ASN A 201 24.19 -57.55 -45.52
CA ASN A 201 25.38 -58.23 -44.99
C ASN A 201 25.27 -59.75 -45.10
N VAL A 202 24.12 -60.34 -44.70
CA VAL A 202 23.88 -61.78 -44.85
C VAL A 202 23.94 -62.21 -46.32
N LYS A 203 23.29 -61.47 -47.22
CA LYS A 203 23.35 -61.75 -48.66
C LYS A 203 24.79 -61.68 -49.18
N PHE A 204 25.53 -60.62 -48.88
CA PHE A 204 26.91 -60.45 -49.31
C PHE A 204 27.81 -61.57 -48.78
N ASN A 205 27.75 -61.88 -47.49
CA ASN A 205 28.53 -62.98 -46.91
C ASN A 205 28.20 -64.32 -47.58
N SER A 206 26.92 -64.61 -47.84
CA SER A 206 26.52 -65.84 -48.55
C SER A 206 26.99 -65.86 -50.02
N ALA A 207 27.10 -64.71 -50.68
CA ALA A 207 27.61 -64.60 -52.04
C ALA A 207 29.13 -64.81 -52.07
N VAL A 208 29.86 -64.19 -51.13
CA VAL A 208 31.30 -64.38 -50.95
C VAL A 208 31.62 -65.84 -50.67
N GLN A 209 30.93 -66.47 -49.71
CA GLN A 209 31.15 -67.88 -49.38
C GLN A 209 30.92 -68.81 -50.57
N ARG A 210 29.85 -68.60 -51.36
CA ARG A 210 29.60 -69.38 -52.59
C ARG A 210 30.71 -69.20 -53.63
N LEU A 211 31.25 -67.98 -53.76
CA LEU A 211 32.36 -67.67 -54.65
C LEU A 211 33.65 -68.37 -54.19
N GLU A 212 33.97 -68.31 -52.90
CA GLU A 212 35.10 -69.02 -52.30
C GLU A 212 34.99 -70.53 -52.53
N GLU A 213 33.83 -71.14 -52.25
CA GLU A 213 33.58 -72.57 -52.50
C GLU A 213 33.77 -72.95 -53.97
N THR A 214 33.34 -72.08 -54.89
CA THR A 214 33.51 -72.30 -56.33
C THR A 214 34.98 -72.23 -56.73
N LEU A 215 35.72 -71.25 -56.21
CA LEU A 215 37.16 -71.11 -56.45
C LEU A 215 37.92 -72.30 -55.89
N TYR A 216 37.65 -72.74 -54.67
CA TYR A 216 38.27 -73.95 -54.09
C TYR A 216 38.01 -75.20 -54.94
N LYS A 217 36.77 -75.39 -55.42
CA LYS A 217 36.44 -76.51 -56.33
C LYS A 217 37.21 -76.42 -57.65
N GLN A 218 37.32 -75.23 -58.24
CA GLN A 218 38.06 -75.02 -59.47
C GLN A 218 39.56 -75.29 -59.28
N ILE A 219 40.15 -74.80 -58.19
CA ILE A 219 41.56 -75.04 -57.85
C ILE A 219 41.80 -76.53 -57.67
N ALA A 220 40.99 -77.22 -56.86
CA ALA A 220 41.12 -78.66 -56.63
C ALA A 220 41.01 -79.48 -57.93
N ASP A 221 40.12 -79.10 -58.85
CA ASP A 221 40.00 -79.78 -60.14
C ASP A 221 41.20 -79.52 -61.07
N VAL A 222 41.78 -78.32 -61.05
CA VAL A 222 43.02 -78.00 -61.76
C VAL A 222 44.19 -78.79 -61.19
N GLU A 223 44.34 -78.83 -59.86
CA GLU A 223 45.37 -79.62 -59.18
C GLU A 223 45.25 -81.11 -59.53
N ARG A 224 44.03 -81.67 -59.50
CA ARG A 224 43.77 -83.06 -59.90
C ARG A 224 44.17 -83.33 -61.35
N ARG A 225 43.80 -82.44 -62.29
CA ARG A 225 44.18 -82.55 -63.71
C ARG A 225 45.69 -82.48 -63.90
N LEU A 226 46.38 -81.58 -63.18
CA LEU A 226 47.84 -81.48 -63.19
C LEU A 226 48.49 -82.76 -62.63
N GLN A 227 48.01 -83.28 -61.50
CA GLN A 227 48.52 -84.50 -60.89
C GLN A 227 48.34 -85.72 -61.80
N GLN A 228 47.19 -85.79 -62.49
CA GLN A 228 46.93 -86.81 -63.51
C GLN A 228 47.96 -86.71 -64.65
N LYS A 229 48.20 -85.51 -65.19
CA LYS A 229 49.20 -85.29 -66.25
C LYS A 229 50.62 -85.61 -65.81
N ILE A 230 50.99 -85.27 -64.58
CA ILE A 230 52.28 -85.66 -64.00
C ILE A 230 52.40 -87.19 -63.94
N SER A 231 51.35 -87.88 -63.50
CA SER A 231 51.34 -89.34 -63.41
C SER A 231 51.42 -90.01 -64.79
N GLU A 232 50.71 -89.47 -65.78
CA GLU A 232 50.80 -89.89 -67.19
C GLU A 232 52.23 -89.74 -67.72
N LEU A 233 52.86 -88.58 -67.55
CA LEU A 233 54.24 -88.33 -67.97
C LEU A 233 55.25 -89.22 -67.24
N GLN A 234 55.07 -89.44 -65.93
CA GLN A 234 55.91 -90.37 -65.17
C GLN A 234 55.82 -91.79 -65.73
N ASN A 235 54.62 -92.25 -66.08
CA ASN A 235 54.41 -93.55 -66.70
C ASN A 235 55.03 -93.63 -68.11
N GLU A 236 54.85 -92.60 -68.94
CA GLU A 236 55.48 -92.50 -70.27
C GLU A 236 57.01 -92.57 -70.17
N ILE A 237 57.61 -91.83 -69.23
CA ILE A 237 59.05 -91.86 -68.96
C ILE A 237 59.47 -93.27 -68.51
N GLN A 238 58.73 -93.90 -67.60
CA GLN A 238 59.04 -95.25 -67.11
C GLN A 238 59.00 -96.29 -68.24
N VAL A 239 57.99 -96.21 -69.12
CA VAL A 239 57.87 -97.07 -70.30
C VAL A 239 59.02 -96.83 -71.28
N SER A 240 59.38 -95.57 -71.53
CA SER A 240 60.51 -95.20 -72.40
C SER A 240 61.85 -95.70 -71.86
N ILE A 241 62.09 -95.56 -70.55
CA ILE A 241 63.27 -96.13 -69.87
C ILE A 241 63.32 -97.65 -70.07
N GLN A 242 62.19 -98.35 -69.88
CA GLN A 242 62.12 -99.80 -70.06
C GLN A 242 62.42 -100.20 -71.51
N GLN A 243 61.83 -99.51 -72.49
CA GLN A 243 62.11 -99.72 -73.91
C GLN A 243 63.58 -99.51 -74.25
N CYS A 244 64.19 -98.42 -73.76
CA CYS A 244 65.62 -98.16 -73.96
C CYS A 244 66.50 -99.25 -73.33
N GLN A 245 66.15 -99.77 -72.15
CA GLN A 245 66.84 -100.90 -71.53
C GLN A 245 66.68 -102.20 -72.33
N ASP A 246 65.51 -102.43 -72.91
CA ASP A 246 65.25 -103.62 -73.74
C ASP A 246 65.99 -103.55 -75.08
N GLU A 247 66.03 -102.37 -75.72
CA GLU A 247 66.85 -102.10 -76.91
C GLU A 247 68.34 -102.28 -76.61
N LYS A 248 68.82 -101.74 -75.48
CA LYS A 248 70.19 -101.95 -75.01
C LYS A 248 70.51 -103.45 -74.88
N ARG A 249 69.65 -104.22 -74.21
CA ARG A 249 69.83 -105.68 -74.06
C ARG A 249 69.82 -106.41 -75.41
N SER A 250 68.94 -106.00 -76.33
CA SER A 250 68.89 -106.55 -77.68
C SER A 250 70.17 -106.25 -78.49
N LEU A 251 70.68 -105.02 -78.41
CA LEU A 251 71.94 -104.63 -79.04
C LEU A 251 73.13 -105.37 -78.44
N GLU A 252 73.19 -105.50 -77.11
CA GLU A 252 74.20 -106.30 -76.41
C GLU A 252 74.17 -107.77 -76.87
N SER A 253 72.98 -108.38 -76.97
CA SER A 253 72.80 -109.74 -77.50
C SER A 253 73.26 -109.85 -78.95
N ARG A 254 72.87 -108.92 -79.82
CA ARG A 254 73.30 -108.90 -81.24
C ARG A 254 74.81 -108.71 -81.37
N LEU A 255 75.41 -107.88 -80.53
CA LEU A 255 76.85 -107.65 -80.51
C LEU A 255 77.58 -108.92 -80.06
N LEU A 256 77.08 -109.60 -79.03
CA LEU A 256 77.56 -110.91 -78.60
C LEU A 256 77.43 -111.95 -79.71
N ASP A 257 76.29 -112.04 -80.39
CA ASP A 257 76.08 -112.97 -81.52
C ASP A 257 77.02 -112.67 -82.69
N ASN A 258 77.23 -111.39 -83.01
CA ASN A 258 78.19 -110.97 -84.04
C ASN A 258 79.63 -111.31 -83.66
N ILE A 259 80.01 -111.12 -82.38
CA ILE A 259 81.32 -111.52 -81.86
C ILE A 259 81.47 -113.05 -81.95
N HIS A 260 80.47 -113.84 -81.55
CA HIS A 260 80.50 -115.29 -81.70
C HIS A 260 80.61 -115.72 -83.16
N THR A 261 79.89 -115.06 -84.07
CA THR A 261 79.95 -115.33 -85.52
C THR A 261 81.32 -114.95 -86.10
N MET A 262 81.90 -113.82 -85.68
CA MET A 262 83.27 -113.43 -86.06
C MET A 262 84.31 -114.39 -85.51
N ALA A 263 84.17 -114.83 -84.26
CA ALA A 263 85.03 -115.84 -83.66
C ALA A 263 84.97 -117.16 -84.43
N ALA A 264 83.77 -117.65 -84.76
CA ALA A 264 83.57 -118.85 -85.57
C ALA A 264 84.14 -118.71 -86.99
N ASN A 265 84.02 -117.53 -87.61
CA ASN A 265 84.64 -117.24 -88.91
C ASN A 265 86.17 -117.16 -88.84
N LEU A 266 86.73 -116.65 -87.75
CA LEU A 266 88.18 -116.67 -87.50
C LEU A 266 88.66 -118.11 -87.28
N GLU A 267 87.93 -118.92 -86.53
CA GLU A 267 88.19 -120.36 -86.36
C GLU A 267 88.18 -121.09 -87.71
N ASN A 268 87.15 -120.87 -88.55
CA ASN A 268 87.07 -121.45 -89.88
C ASN A 268 88.21 -120.98 -90.80
N ARG A 269 88.66 -119.71 -90.69
CA ARG A 269 89.84 -119.23 -91.42
C ARG A 269 91.13 -119.90 -90.94
N ILE A 270 91.32 -120.09 -89.63
CA ILE A 270 92.47 -120.81 -89.07
C ILE A 270 92.49 -122.26 -89.57
N VAL A 271 91.33 -122.93 -89.59
CA VAL A 271 91.19 -124.29 -90.15
C VAL A 271 91.51 -124.31 -91.65
N SER A 272 91.05 -123.34 -92.43
CA SER A 272 91.31 -123.26 -93.88
C SER A 272 92.79 -123.04 -94.24
N VAL A 273 93.52 -122.28 -93.40
CA VAL A 273 94.96 -122.05 -93.56
C VAL A 273 95.73 -123.32 -93.21
N ASN A 274 95.32 -124.04 -92.15
CA ASN A 274 95.91 -125.34 -91.81
C ASN A 274 95.63 -126.40 -92.88
N TYR A 275 94.45 -126.39 -93.52
CA TYR A 275 94.11 -127.36 -94.58
C TYR A 275 94.83 -127.11 -95.91
N ARG A 276 95.13 -125.85 -96.26
CA ARG A 276 95.92 -125.52 -97.47
C ARG A 276 97.39 -125.92 -97.34
N ASN A 277 97.96 -125.87 -96.13
CA ASN A 277 99.34 -126.32 -95.90
C ASN A 277 99.48 -127.85 -95.96
N PHE A 278 98.42 -128.62 -95.73
CA PHE A 278 98.51 -130.09 -95.71
C PHE A 278 98.36 -130.76 -97.08
N LYS A 279 97.72 -130.12 -98.08
CA LYS A 279 97.37 -130.79 -99.36
C LYS A 279 98.40 -130.69 -100.48
N ILE A 280 99.46 -129.89 -100.34
CA ILE A 280 100.56 -129.85 -101.33
C ILE A 280 101.64 -130.92 -101.02
N PHE A 281 101.62 -131.54 -99.83
CA PHE A 281 102.67 -132.49 -99.39
C PHE A 281 102.52 -133.94 -99.91
N CYS A 282 101.43 -134.29 -100.61
CA CYS A 282 101.22 -135.65 -101.12
C CYS A 282 100.81 -135.63 -102.60
N LEU A 283 101.83 -135.66 -103.48
CA LEU A 283 101.93 -136.29 -104.82
C LEU A 283 103.10 -135.59 -105.55
N LYS A 284 104.36 -136.01 -105.63
CA LYS A 284 105.08 -137.29 -105.40
C LYS A 284 104.35 -138.58 -105.72
#